data_AF-A0A7S4IE68-F1
#
_entry.id   AF-A0A7S4IE68-F1
#
_cell.length_a   1.000
_cell.length_b   1.000
_cell.length_c   1.000
_cell.angle_alpha   90.00
_cell.angle_beta   90.00
_cell.angle_gamma   90.00
#
_symmetry.space_group_name_H-M   'P 1'
#
loop_
_entity.id
_entity.type
_entity.pdbx_description
1 polymer ?
#
loop_
_entity_poly.entity_id
_entity_poly.type
_entity_poly.pdbx_seq_one_letter_code
_entity_poly.pdbx_strand_id
1 'polypeptide(L)'
;EVGQQVALITTIWDDHRNPQNEVLTIAAIDGRKVQFEERIQYYHHAGEEYQAEIALLSRRILIQGDEASEDSHVGGHILSSGDIGRFSGVQAYRMGQTNVLARYPFHF
;
A
#
# COMPACT_ATOMS: atom_id res chain seq x y z
N GLU A 1 2.56 6.96 -11.20
CA GLU A 1 3.79 7.12 -12.00
C GLU A 1 4.53 5.79 -12.06
N VAL A 2 5.49 5.66 -12.97
CA VAL A 2 6.34 4.46 -13.05
C VAL A 2 7.04 4.22 -11.71
N GLY A 3 7.08 2.96 -11.26
CA GLY A 3 7.61 2.53 -9.97
C GLY A 3 6.63 2.59 -8.80
N GLN A 4 5.42 3.15 -8.97
CA GLN A 4 4.40 3.12 -7.92
C GLN A 4 3.74 1.75 -7.81
N GLN A 5 3.42 1.38 -6.58
CA GLN A 5 2.65 0.19 -6.26
C GLN A 5 1.16 0.50 -6.22
N VAL A 6 0.38 -0.38 -6.83
CA VAL A 6 -1.07 -0.39 -6.79
C VAL A 6 -1.58 -1.71 -6.26
N ALA A 7 -2.73 -1.70 -5.59
CA ALA A 7 -3.49 -2.91 -5.28
C ALA A 7 -4.64 -3.05 -6.27
N LEU A 8 -4.64 -4.15 -7.02
CA LEU A 8 -5.73 -4.57 -7.88
C LEU A 8 -6.69 -5.41 -7.06
N ILE A 9 -7.93 -4.95 -6.93
CA ILE A 9 -8.89 -5.58 -6.03
C ILE A 9 -9.60 -6.73 -6.73
N THR A 10 -9.81 -7.81 -5.96
CA THR A 10 -10.58 -8.98 -6.35
C THR A 10 -11.99 -8.62 -6.81
N THR A 11 -12.49 -9.35 -7.80
CA THR A 11 -13.88 -9.24 -8.29
C THR A 11 -14.69 -10.52 -8.07
N ILE A 12 -14.18 -11.46 -7.27
CA ILE A 12 -14.92 -12.66 -6.91
C ILE A 12 -15.78 -12.41 -5.66
N TRP A 13 -16.89 -13.13 -5.53
CA TRP A 13 -17.83 -12.97 -4.43
C TRP A 13 -17.37 -13.56 -3.08
N ASP A 14 -16.54 -14.63 -3.07
CA ASP A 14 -16.07 -15.32 -1.84
C ASP A 14 -14.62 -14.92 -1.50
N ASP A 15 -14.31 -13.63 -1.58
CA ASP A 15 -12.95 -13.11 -1.45
C ASP A 15 -12.34 -13.28 -0.06
N HIS A 16 -13.16 -13.34 1.00
CA HIS A 16 -12.70 -13.61 2.37
C HIS A 16 -12.15 -15.02 2.56
N ARG A 17 -12.52 -15.97 1.69
CA ARG A 17 -11.96 -17.33 1.70
C ARG A 17 -10.88 -17.55 0.65
N ASN A 18 -10.94 -16.82 -0.45
CA ASN A 18 -10.01 -16.93 -1.56
C ASN A 18 -9.56 -15.54 -2.03
N PRO A 19 -8.68 -14.86 -1.28
CA PRO A 19 -8.26 -13.51 -1.62
C PRO A 19 -7.45 -13.55 -2.93
N GLN A 20 -7.88 -12.75 -3.90
CA GLN A 20 -7.24 -12.58 -5.21
C GLN A 20 -6.77 -11.14 -5.44
N ASN A 21 -6.53 -10.39 -4.36
CA ASN A 21 -5.94 -9.06 -4.46
C ASN A 21 -4.48 -9.19 -4.88
N GLU A 22 -4.05 -8.35 -5.81
CA GLU A 22 -2.67 -8.35 -6.32
C GLU A 22 -2.02 -6.99 -6.07
N VAL A 23 -0.79 -6.98 -5.55
CA VAL A 23 0.02 -5.76 -5.48
C VAL A 23 0.97 -5.78 -6.66
N LEU A 24 0.89 -4.74 -7.49
CA LEU A 24 1.62 -4.64 -8.76
C LEU A 24 2.40 -3.34 -8.83
N THR A 25 3.55 -3.37 -9.48
CA THR A 25 4.43 -2.22 -9.70
C THR A 25 4.25 -1.69 -11.11
N ILE A 26 3.99 -0.40 -11.25
CA ILE A 26 3.80 0.23 -12.57
C ILE A 26 5.13 0.28 -13.34
N ALA A 27 5.25 -0.49 -14.42
CA ALA A 27 6.42 -0.51 -15.29
C ALA A 27 6.42 0.63 -16.33
N ALA A 28 5.24 0.90 -16.91
CA ALA A 28 5.10 1.92 -17.96
C ALA A 28 3.68 2.50 -17.99
N ILE A 29 3.57 3.73 -18.49
CA ILE A 29 2.30 4.44 -18.67
C ILE A 29 2.25 5.02 -20.09
N ASP A 30 1.22 4.67 -20.84
CA ASP A 30 0.88 5.24 -22.16
C ASP A 30 -0.55 5.79 -22.13
N GLY A 31 -0.67 7.09 -21.82
CA GLY A 31 -1.96 7.75 -21.62
C GLY A 31 -2.77 7.11 -20.49
N ARG A 32 -3.81 6.36 -20.84
CA ARG A 32 -4.68 5.62 -19.90
C ARG A 32 -4.34 4.12 -19.78
N LYS A 33 -3.29 3.66 -20.46
CA LYS A 33 -2.81 2.28 -20.38
C LYS A 33 -1.66 2.22 -19.38
N VAL A 34 -1.77 1.28 -18.44
CA VAL A 34 -0.75 1.01 -17.43
C VAL A 34 -0.24 -0.40 -17.67
N GLN A 35 1.08 -0.55 -17.74
CA GLN A 35 1.75 -1.84 -17.78
C GLN A 35 2.38 -2.10 -16.42
N PHE A 36 2.29 -3.34 -15.94
CA PHE A 36 2.89 -3.78 -14.69
C PHE A 36 4.18 -4.59 -14.96
N GLU A 37 5.09 -4.58 -13.98
CA GLU A 37 6.29 -5.42 -14.00
C GLU A 37 5.93 -6.89 -13.85
N GLU A 38 4.99 -7.16 -12.95
CA GLU A 38 4.46 -8.49 -12.68
C GLU A 38 3.33 -8.84 -13.65
N ARG A 39 3.20 -10.14 -13.96
CA ARG A 39 2.04 -10.65 -14.69
C ARG A 39 0.85 -10.77 -13.73
N ILE A 40 -0.30 -10.20 -14.11
CA ILE A 40 -1.57 -10.39 -13.41
C ILE A 40 -1.94 -11.87 -13.42
N GLN A 41 -2.20 -12.44 -12.24
CA GLN A 41 -2.46 -13.87 -12.05
C GLN A 41 -3.95 -14.20 -12.09
N TYR A 42 -4.81 -13.27 -11.66
CA TYR A 42 -6.24 -13.48 -11.53
C TYR A 42 -7.04 -12.68 -12.56
N TYR A 43 -8.30 -13.07 -12.74
CA TYR A 43 -9.22 -12.29 -13.54
C TYR A 43 -9.81 -11.17 -12.68
N HIS A 44 -9.64 -9.93 -13.15
CA HIS A 44 -10.25 -8.74 -12.58
C HIS A 44 -11.25 -8.18 -13.58
N HIS A 45 -12.53 -8.22 -13.23
CA HIS A 45 -13.60 -7.78 -14.12
C HIS A 45 -13.50 -6.28 -14.43
N ALA A 46 -13.70 -5.89 -15.68
CA ALA A 46 -13.71 -4.50 -16.13
C ALA A 46 -14.71 -4.29 -17.26
N GLY A 47 -16.00 -4.38 -16.93
CA GLY A 47 -17.13 -4.21 -17.84
C GLY A 47 -17.71 -2.80 -17.86
N GLU A 48 -18.86 -2.65 -18.54
CA GLU A 48 -19.63 -1.40 -18.53
C GLU A 48 -20.45 -1.25 -17.25
N GLU A 49 -20.84 -2.38 -16.65
CA GLU A 49 -21.64 -2.47 -15.44
C GLU A 49 -20.85 -2.10 -14.17
N TYR A 50 -19.61 -2.57 -14.06
CA TYR A 50 -18.67 -2.25 -13.00
C TYR A 50 -17.25 -2.66 -13.40
N GLN A 51 -16.28 -2.11 -12.68
CA GLN A 51 -14.85 -2.32 -12.93
C GLN A 51 -14.14 -2.60 -11.61
N ALA A 52 -13.14 -3.45 -11.65
CA ALA A 52 -12.26 -3.69 -10.53
C ALA A 52 -11.63 -2.37 -10.07
N GLU A 53 -11.64 -2.15 -8.76
CA GLU A 53 -10.98 -0.99 -8.19
C GLU A 53 -9.47 -1.19 -8.18
N ILE A 54 -8.76 -0.08 -8.37
CA ILE A 54 -7.31 -0.03 -8.29
C ILE A 54 -6.94 1.01 -7.23
N ALA A 55 -6.36 0.56 -6.12
CA ALA A 55 -5.92 1.45 -5.05
C ALA A 55 -4.45 1.80 -5.24
N LEU A 56 -4.10 3.09 -5.14
CA LEU A 56 -2.70 3.52 -5.10
C LEU A 56 -2.12 3.28 -3.70
N LEU A 57 -1.12 2.41 -3.57
CA LEU A 57 -0.48 2.11 -2.29
C LEU A 57 0.68 3.07 -1.98
N SER A 58 1.49 3.39 -3.00
CA SER A 58 2.65 4.25 -2.79
C SER A 58 2.27 5.67 -2.42
N ARG A 59 3.16 6.32 -1.69
CA ARG A 59 3.08 7.75 -1.36
C ARG A 59 4.36 8.46 -1.81
N ARG A 60 4.32 9.80 -1.88
CA ARG A 60 5.45 10.60 -2.39
C ARG A 60 6.67 10.54 -1.48
N ILE A 61 6.47 10.36 -0.18
CA ILE A 61 7.53 10.33 0.82
C ILE A 61 7.46 8.98 1.53
N LEU A 62 8.53 8.19 1.42
CA LEU A 62 8.71 6.96 2.18
C LEU A 62 9.62 7.25 3.38
N ILE A 63 9.12 6.97 4.58
CA ILE A 63 9.91 6.92 5.81
C ILE A 63 9.92 5.46 6.24
N GLN A 64 11.12 4.86 6.32
CA GLN A 64 11.25 3.46 6.62
C GLN A 64 12.23 3.17 7.75
N GLY A 65 11.88 2.18 8.56
CA GLY A 65 12.78 1.56 9.53
C GLY A 65 13.81 0.65 8.86
N ASP A 66 14.65 0.03 9.69
CA ASP A 66 15.66 -0.91 9.22
C ASP A 66 15.04 -2.26 8.80
N GLU A 67 15.83 -3.11 8.15
CA GLU A 67 15.37 -4.40 7.65
C GLU A 67 15.01 -5.39 8.76
N ALA A 68 15.68 -5.34 9.91
CA ALA A 68 15.38 -6.22 11.03
C ALA A 68 14.02 -5.89 11.69
N SER A 69 13.43 -4.73 11.41
CA SER A 69 12.09 -4.37 11.84
C SER A 69 10.98 -5.23 11.21
N GLU A 70 11.24 -5.93 10.09
CA GLU A 70 10.28 -6.89 9.52
C GLU A 70 10.06 -8.07 10.46
N ASP A 71 11.15 -8.65 10.95
CA ASP A 71 11.09 -9.85 11.80
C ASP A 71 10.82 -9.48 13.26
N SER A 72 11.45 -8.41 13.75
CA SER A 72 11.27 -7.99 15.15
C SER A 72 9.92 -7.33 15.40
N HIS A 73 9.26 -6.86 14.34
CA HIS A 73 8.07 -6.01 14.42
C HIS A 73 8.27 -4.76 15.28
N VAL A 74 9.52 -4.28 15.40
CA VAL A 74 9.89 -3.07 16.14
C VAL A 74 10.58 -2.11 15.20
N GLY A 75 9.89 -1.03 14.85
CA GLY A 75 10.37 0.02 13.98
C GLY A 75 10.45 1.39 14.65
N GLY A 76 10.86 2.38 13.86
CA GLY A 76 10.90 3.77 14.30
C GLY A 76 9.50 4.36 14.52
N HIS A 77 9.45 5.52 15.18
CA HIS A 77 8.23 6.29 15.38
C HIS A 77 8.44 7.74 14.93
N ILE A 78 7.42 8.33 14.31
CA ILE A 78 7.36 9.75 13.98
C ILE A 78 6.56 10.44 15.08
N LEU A 79 7.22 11.32 15.84
CA LEU A 79 6.63 12.06 16.94
C LEU A 79 6.38 13.52 16.53
N SER A 80 5.14 13.99 16.72
CA SER A 80 4.77 15.39 16.55
C SER A 80 4.53 16.03 17.92
N SER A 81 5.48 16.83 18.41
CA SER A 81 5.46 17.39 19.77
C SER A 81 4.74 18.73 19.91
N GLY A 82 3.91 19.12 18.94
CA GLY A 82 3.16 20.38 18.96
C GLY A 82 1.65 20.13 18.92
N ASP A 83 0.87 21.20 19.15
CA ASP A 83 -0.60 21.12 19.22
C ASP A 83 -1.26 20.52 17.96
N ILE A 84 -0.60 20.64 16.79
CA ILE A 84 -1.10 20.12 15.52
C ILE A 84 0.04 19.47 14.72
N GLY A 85 -0.09 18.17 14.45
CA GLY A 85 0.71 17.44 13.46
C GLY A 85 -0.02 17.32 12.12
N ARG A 86 0.63 17.67 11.00
CA ARG A 86 0.07 17.50 9.64
C ARG A 86 1.01 16.67 8.78
N PHE A 87 0.50 15.54 8.29
CA PHE A 87 1.20 14.66 7.36
C PHE A 87 0.37 14.51 6.08
N SER A 88 1.01 14.58 4.91
CA SER A 88 0.34 14.37 3.62
C SER A 88 1.28 13.70 2.65
N GLY A 89 0.79 12.66 1.96
CA GLY A 89 1.60 11.91 1.00
C GLY A 89 2.81 11.21 1.63
N VAL A 90 2.71 10.81 2.90
CA VAL A 90 3.74 10.06 3.63
C VAL A 90 3.30 8.61 3.80
N GLN A 91 4.18 7.67 3.45
CA GLN A 91 4.09 6.26 3.78
C GLN A 91 5.11 5.95 4.87
N ALA A 92 4.67 5.27 5.93
CA ALA A 92 5.55 4.70 6.93
C ALA A 92 5.61 3.18 6.71
N TYR A 93 6.82 2.64 6.57
CA TYR A 93 7.05 1.21 6.30
C TYR A 93 8.08 0.66 7.28
N ARG A 94 7.84 -0.51 7.89
CA ARG A 94 8.68 -1.03 8.99
C ARG A 94 8.80 -0.04 10.15
N MET A 95 7.70 0.63 10.48
CA MET A 95 7.62 1.65 11.54
C MET A 95 6.53 1.25 12.53
N GLY A 96 6.57 1.79 13.75
CA GLY A 96 5.69 1.38 14.83
C GLY A 96 6.06 0.01 15.41
N GLN A 97 5.17 -0.54 16.24
CA GLN A 97 5.30 -1.89 16.78
C GLN A 97 4.01 -2.66 16.59
N THR A 98 4.07 -3.72 15.79
CA THR A 98 2.89 -4.54 15.46
C THR A 98 2.35 -5.23 16.71
N ASN A 99 1.03 -5.23 16.88
CA ASN A 99 0.32 -5.82 18.03
C ASN A 99 0.68 -5.23 19.40
N VAL A 100 1.33 -4.07 19.46
CA VAL A 100 1.58 -3.34 20.71
C VAL A 100 0.69 -2.10 20.75
N LEU A 101 -0.15 -2.02 21.79
CA LEU A 101 -1.06 -0.90 21.97
C LEU A 101 -0.28 0.42 22.07
N ALA A 102 -0.78 1.45 21.40
CA ALA A 102 -0.20 2.80 21.41
C ALA A 102 1.27 2.84 20.95
N ARG A 103 1.66 1.99 20.00
CA ARG A 103 2.97 2.02 19.32
C ARG A 103 2.80 2.14 17.81
N TYR A 104 2.11 3.17 17.37
CA TYR A 104 1.84 3.41 15.95
C TYR A 104 3.03 4.10 15.26
N PRO A 105 3.15 4.01 13.93
CA PRO A 105 4.18 4.75 13.19
C PRO A 105 4.12 6.27 13.39
N PHE A 106 2.92 6.82 13.57
CA PHE A 106 2.68 8.25 13.79
C PHE A 106 2.10 8.46 15.20
N HIS A 107 2.76 9.32 15.96
CA HIS A 107 2.39 9.68 17.32
C HIS A 107 2.32 11.20 17.51
N PHE A 108 1.50 11.59 18.48
CA PHE A 108 1.37 12.92 19.04
C PHE A 108 1.46 12.81 20.57
#